data_AF-A0A1I7Y8E1-F1
#
_entry.id   AF-A0A1I7Y8E1-F1
#
_cell.length_a   1.000
_cell.length_b   1.000
_cell.length_c   1.000
_cell.angle_alpha   90.00
_cell.angle_beta   90.00
_cell.angle_gamma   90.00
#
_symmetry.space_group_name_H-M   'P 1'
#
loop_
_entity.id
_entity.type
_entity.pdbx_description
1 polymer ?
#
loop_
_entity_poly.entity_id
_entity_poly.type
_entity_poly.pdbx_seq_one_letter_code
_entity_poly.pdbx_strand_id
1 'polypeptide(L)'
;MNSTKIVRGLSQGVLSRVNNVQAQYLTEQCIAVDEQDRPLRGVSKSECHHTSSAVLHRAFSVFLFTPARELVLQKRSDTKITFPSVWTNSCCSHPLYTAEEMETEDALGVRRAAQRKLDHELGVGSIDVDRMSVMGRFLYDAKMSGGEWMEHELDYAIIIKDFDVKTLKANPEEVSEVRMVSKEGLAEMMSSGNIALIS
;
A
#
# COMPACT_ATOMS: atom_id res chain seq x y z
N MET A 1 -19.61 3.95 9.20
CA MET A 1 -20.09 2.56 9.39
C MET A 1 -19.42 1.99 10.64
N ASN A 2 -20.12 1.23 11.48
CA ASN A 2 -19.58 0.71 12.74
C ASN A 2 -18.69 -0.52 12.47
N SER A 3 -17.48 -0.63 13.03
CA SER A 3 -16.50 -1.70 12.74
C SER A 3 -17.08 -3.11 12.88
N THR A 4 -18.06 -3.29 13.78
CA THR A 4 -18.80 -4.56 13.98
C THR A 4 -19.59 -5.03 12.76
N LYS A 5 -20.07 -4.13 11.89
CA LYS A 5 -20.79 -4.51 10.66
C LYS A 5 -19.84 -4.97 9.55
N ILE A 6 -18.66 -4.38 9.45
CA ILE A 6 -17.64 -4.75 8.47
C ILE A 6 -17.08 -6.13 8.78
N VAL A 7 -16.78 -6.40 10.06
CA VAL A 7 -16.34 -7.73 10.52
C VAL A 7 -17.38 -8.81 10.21
N ARG A 8 -18.68 -8.50 10.26
CA ARG A 8 -19.74 -9.48 9.93
C ARG A 8 -19.88 -9.78 8.42
N GLY A 9 -19.28 -8.97 7.55
CA GLY A 9 -19.32 -9.15 6.09
C GLY A 9 -18.15 -9.95 5.51
N LEU A 10 -17.10 -10.20 6.30
CA LEU A 10 -15.93 -10.97 5.89
C LEU A 10 -16.25 -12.48 5.91
N SER A 11 -15.75 -13.23 4.93
CA SER A 11 -15.83 -14.69 4.96
C SER A 11 -15.16 -15.28 6.22
N GLN A 12 -15.66 -16.42 6.74
CA GLN A 12 -15.11 -17.05 7.97
C GLN A 12 -13.61 -17.35 7.88
N GLY A 13 -13.09 -17.62 6.66
CA GLY A 13 -11.67 -17.85 6.41
C GLY A 13 -10.81 -16.60 6.59
N VAL A 14 -11.35 -15.42 6.27
CA VAL A 14 -10.68 -14.12 6.48
C VAL A 14 -10.78 -13.70 7.95
N LEU A 15 -11.94 -13.90 8.57
CA LEU A 15 -12.17 -13.56 9.98
C LEU A 15 -11.27 -14.28 10.98
N SER A 16 -10.84 -15.50 10.67
CA SER A 16 -9.94 -16.26 11.54
C SER A 16 -8.48 -15.79 11.50
N ARG A 17 -8.11 -14.97 10.51
CA ARG A 17 -6.73 -14.49 10.28
C ARG A 17 -6.55 -12.99 10.56
N VAL A 18 -7.61 -12.21 10.40
CA VAL A 18 -7.57 -10.75 10.50
C VAL A 18 -7.68 -10.34 11.97
N ASN A 19 -6.67 -9.60 12.46
CA ASN A 19 -6.73 -9.02 13.81
C ASN A 19 -7.72 -7.82 13.84
N ASN A 20 -8.13 -7.42 15.05
CA ASN A 20 -9.09 -6.31 15.22
C ASN A 20 -8.59 -4.97 14.63
N VAL A 21 -7.27 -4.79 14.51
CA VAL A 21 -6.63 -3.58 14.00
C VAL A 21 -6.81 -3.48 12.48
N GLN A 22 -6.53 -4.55 11.73
CA GLN A 22 -6.75 -4.58 10.27
C GLN A 22 -8.23 -4.40 9.91
N ALA A 23 -9.15 -4.90 10.74
CA ALA A 23 -10.58 -4.66 10.55
C ALA A 23 -10.99 -3.18 10.77
N GLN A 24 -10.28 -2.44 11.61
CA GLN A 24 -10.51 -0.99 11.76
C GLN A 24 -10.03 -0.23 10.52
N TYR A 25 -8.91 -0.64 9.91
CA TYR A 25 -8.41 -0.02 8.67
C TYR A 25 -9.37 -0.12 7.49
N LEU A 26 -10.28 -1.09 7.49
CA LEU A 26 -11.34 -1.17 6.47
C LEU A 26 -12.31 0.02 6.50
N THR A 27 -12.36 0.78 7.60
CA THR A 27 -13.20 1.99 7.73
C THR A 27 -12.51 3.26 7.21
N GLU A 28 -11.19 3.22 7.00
CA GLU A 28 -10.42 4.34 6.47
C GLU A 28 -11.04 4.82 5.16
N GLN A 29 -11.08 6.15 4.99
CA GLN A 29 -11.66 6.76 3.81
C GLN A 29 -10.55 6.98 2.78
N CYS A 30 -10.55 6.20 1.71
CA CYS A 30 -9.73 6.41 0.51
C CYS A 30 -10.34 7.52 -0.36
N ILE A 31 -9.54 8.04 -1.28
CA ILE A 31 -9.98 9.04 -2.27
C ILE A 31 -10.46 8.29 -3.53
N ALA A 32 -11.78 8.28 -3.78
CA ALA A 32 -12.30 7.85 -5.07
C ALA A 32 -11.95 8.90 -6.14
N VAL A 33 -11.51 8.44 -7.32
CA VAL A 33 -11.09 9.30 -8.42
C VAL A 33 -11.69 8.85 -9.74
N ASP A 34 -11.67 9.73 -10.73
CA ASP A 34 -11.86 9.33 -12.13
C ASP A 34 -10.53 8.97 -12.82
N GLU A 35 -10.60 8.54 -14.08
CA GLU A 35 -9.42 8.16 -14.88
C GLU A 35 -8.44 9.33 -15.13
N GLN A 36 -8.87 10.57 -14.92
CA GLN A 36 -8.01 11.75 -15.01
C GLN A 36 -7.37 12.09 -13.67
N ASP A 37 -7.65 11.32 -12.62
CA ASP A 37 -7.24 11.50 -11.22
C ASP A 37 -7.87 12.73 -10.55
N ARG A 38 -9.10 13.08 -10.93
CA ARG A 38 -9.83 14.12 -10.21
C ARG A 38 -10.52 13.49 -9.00
N PRO A 39 -10.34 14.05 -7.78
CA PRO A 39 -11.00 13.52 -6.59
C PRO A 39 -12.51 13.70 -6.69
N LEU A 40 -13.25 12.64 -6.38
CA LEU A 40 -14.72 12.60 -6.46
C LEU A 40 -15.35 12.62 -5.07
N ARG A 41 -15.00 11.66 -4.21
CA ARG A 41 -15.59 11.47 -2.88
C ARG A 41 -14.70 10.62 -1.98
N GLY A 42 -15.01 10.64 -0.68
CA GLY A 42 -14.53 9.62 0.25
C GLY A 42 -15.24 8.29 0.02
N VAL A 43 -14.48 7.21 0.16
CA VAL A 43 -14.98 5.84 0.05
C VAL A 43 -14.25 4.97 1.06
N SER A 44 -14.97 4.07 1.75
CA SER A 44 -14.31 3.18 2.70
C SER A 44 -13.35 2.23 1.99
N LYS A 45 -12.22 1.93 2.61
CA LYS A 45 -11.26 0.94 2.11
C LYS A 45 -11.93 -0.40 1.79
N SER A 46 -12.89 -0.83 2.63
CA SER A 46 -13.69 -2.02 2.34
C SER A 46 -14.45 -1.94 1.03
N GLU A 47 -15.07 -0.80 0.73
CA GLU A 47 -15.85 -0.61 -0.51
C GLU A 47 -14.93 -0.56 -1.74
N CYS A 48 -13.77 0.11 -1.63
CA CYS A 48 -12.76 0.15 -2.69
C CYS A 48 -12.27 -1.22 -3.15
N HIS A 49 -12.08 -2.13 -2.20
CA HIS A 49 -11.38 -3.40 -2.46
C HIS A 49 -12.31 -4.60 -2.56
N HIS A 50 -13.61 -4.45 -2.31
CA HIS A 50 -14.57 -5.55 -2.44
C HIS A 50 -15.11 -5.62 -3.87
N THR A 51 -15.04 -6.78 -4.52
CA THR A 51 -15.31 -6.90 -5.97
C THR A 51 -16.71 -6.49 -6.42
N SER A 52 -17.70 -6.55 -5.53
CA SER A 52 -19.09 -6.12 -5.83
C SER A 52 -19.30 -4.60 -5.74
N SER A 53 -18.35 -3.84 -5.21
CA SER A 53 -18.47 -2.41 -4.98
C SER A 53 -17.24 -1.60 -5.38
N ALA A 54 -16.20 -2.27 -5.91
CA ALA A 54 -14.91 -1.66 -6.20
C ALA A 54 -15.08 -0.40 -7.04
N VAL A 55 -14.37 0.65 -6.62
CA VAL A 55 -14.32 1.94 -7.31
C VAL A 55 -12.86 2.27 -7.56
N LEU A 56 -12.62 3.00 -8.67
CA LEU A 56 -11.31 3.56 -8.91
C LEU A 56 -10.95 4.51 -7.77
N HIS A 57 -9.81 4.26 -7.14
CA HIS A 57 -9.32 5.06 -6.03
C HIS A 57 -7.82 5.34 -6.17
N ARG A 58 -7.37 6.44 -5.57
CA ARG A 58 -5.96 6.83 -5.60
C ARG A 58 -5.14 5.94 -4.67
N ALA A 59 -3.95 5.57 -5.11
CA ALA A 59 -2.99 4.79 -4.34
C ALA A 59 -1.55 5.30 -4.55
N PHE A 60 -0.61 4.72 -3.83
CA PHE A 60 0.81 4.93 -4.05
C PHE A 60 1.62 3.65 -3.80
N SER A 61 2.74 3.55 -4.53
CA SER A 61 3.76 2.53 -4.40
C SER A 61 5.12 3.17 -4.20
N VAL A 62 5.72 2.95 -3.02
CA VAL A 62 7.05 3.46 -2.67
C VAL A 62 8.13 2.42 -2.99
N PHE A 63 9.23 2.90 -3.56
CA PHE A 63 10.46 2.17 -3.83
C PHE A 63 11.64 2.86 -3.12
N LEU A 64 12.10 2.27 -2.02
CA LEU A 64 13.27 2.71 -1.27
C LEU A 64 14.52 2.04 -1.84
N PHE A 65 15.51 2.84 -2.25
CA PHE A 65 16.81 2.35 -2.70
C PHE A 65 17.90 2.68 -1.70
N THR A 66 18.70 1.68 -1.34
CA THR A 66 19.89 1.87 -0.51
C THR A 66 20.98 2.63 -1.29
N PRO A 67 22.01 3.18 -0.63
CA PRO A 67 23.19 3.73 -1.31
C PRO A 67 23.90 2.71 -2.23
N ALA A 68 23.74 1.41 -1.96
CA ALA A 68 24.26 0.32 -2.79
C ALA A 68 23.35 -0.01 -4.00
N ARG A 69 22.29 0.77 -4.24
CA ARG A 69 21.27 0.56 -5.30
C ARG A 69 20.48 -0.73 -5.16
N GLU A 70 20.37 -1.25 -3.94
CA GLU A 70 19.47 -2.36 -3.63
C GLU A 70 18.08 -1.81 -3.34
N LEU A 71 17.04 -2.51 -3.82
CA LEU A 71 15.66 -2.20 -3.51
C LEU A 71 15.27 -2.83 -2.17
N VAL A 72 14.66 -2.05 -1.27
CA VAL A 72 14.05 -2.58 -0.04
C VAL A 72 12.69 -3.18 -0.39
N LEU A 73 12.52 -4.48 -0.19
CA LEU A 73 11.26 -5.19 -0.33
C LEU A 73 10.70 -5.52 1.05
N GLN A 74 9.37 -5.52 1.15
CA GLN A 74 8.67 -6.04 2.32
C GLN A 74 7.91 -7.32 1.97
N LYS A 75 7.83 -8.24 2.93
CA LYS A 75 6.88 -9.34 2.92
C LYS A 75 5.73 -8.96 3.83
N ARG A 76 4.53 -8.91 3.26
CA ARG A 76 3.30 -8.61 4.00
C ARG A 76 3.12 -9.58 5.16
N SER A 77 2.57 -9.13 6.28
CA SER A 77 2.17 -10.02 7.38
C SER A 77 1.09 -11.00 6.92
N ASP A 78 0.93 -12.09 7.65
CA ASP A 78 -0.10 -13.10 7.40
C ASP A 78 -1.50 -12.63 7.83
N THR A 79 -1.57 -11.57 8.63
CA THR A 79 -2.80 -10.94 9.14
C THR A 79 -3.39 -9.91 8.18
N LYS A 80 -2.70 -9.56 7.08
CA LYS A 80 -3.23 -8.67 6.03
C LYS A 80 -4.46 -9.28 5.36
N ILE A 81 -5.46 -8.44 5.10
CA ILE A 81 -6.70 -8.83 4.43
C ILE A 81 -6.45 -9.16 2.95
N THR A 82 -5.76 -8.26 2.23
CA THR A 82 -5.38 -8.45 0.84
C THR A 82 -3.94 -8.94 0.74
N PHE A 83 -3.71 -9.97 -0.09
CA PHE A 83 -2.38 -10.50 -0.42
C PHE A 83 -1.48 -10.81 0.79
N PRO A 84 -1.91 -11.62 1.78
CA PRO A 84 -1.09 -11.96 2.95
C PRO A 84 0.15 -12.76 2.55
N SER A 85 1.27 -12.55 3.26
CA SER A 85 2.53 -13.28 3.07
C SER A 85 3.21 -13.12 1.70
N VAL A 86 2.80 -12.14 0.89
CA VAL A 86 3.37 -11.83 -0.43
C VAL A 86 4.53 -10.84 -0.29
N TRP A 87 5.63 -11.08 -1.00
CA TRP A 87 6.68 -10.09 -1.19
C TRP A 87 6.23 -9.01 -2.17
N THR A 88 6.47 -7.75 -1.83
CA THR A 88 6.11 -6.59 -2.65
C THR A 88 7.15 -5.47 -2.49
N ASN A 89 6.97 -4.34 -3.19
CA ASN A 89 7.83 -3.17 -3.05
C ASN A 89 7.75 -2.57 -1.62
N SER A 90 8.52 -1.52 -1.36
CA SER A 90 8.83 -1.09 0.01
C SER A 90 7.59 -0.75 0.84
N CYS A 91 6.61 -0.04 0.28
CA CYS A 91 5.35 0.27 0.96
C CYS A 91 4.29 0.64 -0.08
N CYS A 92 3.08 0.07 0.05
CA CYS A 92 1.92 0.42 -0.78
C CYS A 92 0.74 0.75 0.10
N SER A 93 0.04 1.85 -0.19
CA SER A 93 -1.20 2.19 0.51
C SER A 93 -1.95 3.31 -0.22
N HIS A 94 -2.80 4.01 0.53
CA HIS A 94 -3.77 4.97 0.01
C HIS A 94 -3.59 6.31 0.72
N PRO A 95 -3.63 7.44 -0.03
CA PRO A 95 -3.96 8.71 0.58
C PRO A 95 -5.39 8.69 1.11
N LEU A 96 -5.57 9.29 2.28
CA LEU A 96 -6.86 9.40 2.95
C LEU A 96 -7.65 10.59 2.41
N TYR A 97 -8.97 10.48 2.45
CA TYR A 97 -9.89 11.56 2.11
C TYR A 97 -9.92 12.62 3.23
N THR A 98 -8.81 13.34 3.39
CA THR A 98 -8.59 14.43 4.34
C THR A 98 -8.01 15.64 3.62
N ALA A 99 -8.15 16.84 4.19
CA ALA A 99 -7.65 18.05 3.54
C ALA A 99 -6.13 17.99 3.25
N GLU A 100 -5.35 17.37 4.15
CA GLU A 100 -3.89 17.29 4.03
C GLU A 100 -3.42 16.31 2.94
N GLU A 101 -4.09 15.17 2.80
CA GLU A 101 -3.72 14.11 1.86
C GLU A 101 -4.47 14.20 0.51
N MET A 102 -5.47 15.09 0.41
CA MET A 102 -6.10 15.47 -0.86
C MET A 102 -5.36 16.57 -1.62
N GLU A 103 -4.34 17.20 -1.03
CA GLU A 103 -3.53 18.22 -1.73
C GLU A 103 -2.88 17.64 -2.99
N THR A 104 -3.12 18.27 -4.14
CA THR A 104 -2.68 17.79 -5.45
C THR A 104 -1.48 18.55 -5.99
N GLU A 105 -1.19 19.74 -5.48
CA GLU A 105 -0.02 20.51 -5.89
C GLU A 105 1.25 19.69 -5.62
N ASP A 106 2.04 19.46 -6.68
CA ASP A 106 3.26 18.65 -6.65
C ASP A 106 3.08 17.27 -5.95
N ALA A 107 1.89 16.68 -6.10
CA ALA A 107 1.48 15.41 -5.49
C ALA A 107 1.71 15.36 -3.95
N LEU A 108 1.65 16.51 -3.27
CA LEU A 108 2.02 16.64 -1.86
C LEU A 108 1.18 15.77 -0.93
N GLY A 109 -0.12 15.63 -1.20
CA GLY A 109 -1.01 14.79 -0.40
C GLY A 109 -0.61 13.31 -0.44
N VAL A 110 -0.21 12.82 -1.62
CA VAL A 110 0.29 11.45 -1.79
C VAL A 110 1.63 11.24 -1.08
N ARG A 111 2.54 12.23 -1.17
CA ARG A 111 3.83 12.18 -0.46
C ARG A 111 3.65 12.17 1.06
N ARG A 112 2.67 12.92 1.60
CA ARG A 112 2.30 12.87 3.03
C ARG A 112 1.74 11.51 3.43
N ALA A 113 0.87 10.93 2.60
CA ALA A 113 0.34 9.59 2.83
C ALA A 113 1.45 8.53 2.84
N ALA A 114 2.41 8.63 1.90
CA ALA A 114 3.58 7.78 1.85
C ALA A 114 4.46 7.94 3.08
N GLN A 115 4.71 9.17 3.56
CA GLN A 115 5.44 9.43 4.81
C GLN A 115 4.77 8.73 6.00
N ARG A 116 3.45 8.92 6.18
CA ARG A 116 2.67 8.30 7.25
C ARG A 116 2.77 6.77 7.21
N LYS A 117 2.65 6.17 6.03
CA LYS A 117 2.61 4.72 5.87
C LYS A 117 3.98 4.06 5.93
N LEU A 118 5.02 4.72 5.44
CA LEU A 118 6.40 4.28 5.65
C LEU A 118 6.75 4.22 7.14
N ASP A 119 6.36 5.22 7.92
CA ASP A 119 6.58 5.20 9.36
C ASP A 119 5.73 4.11 10.04
N HIS A 120 4.46 3.99 9.67
CA HIS A 120 3.57 2.98 10.25
C HIS A 120 3.96 1.52 9.93
N GLU A 121 4.37 1.21 8.70
CA GLU A 121 4.71 -0.16 8.28
C GLU A 121 6.18 -0.51 8.57
N LEU A 122 7.10 0.41 8.28
CA LEU A 122 8.54 0.15 8.31
C LEU A 122 9.28 0.87 9.45
N GLY A 123 8.61 1.73 10.22
CA GLY A 123 9.18 2.39 11.40
C GLY A 123 10.33 3.34 11.09
N VAL A 124 10.37 3.90 9.88
CA VAL A 124 11.49 4.70 9.37
C VAL A 124 11.60 6.11 9.96
N GLY A 125 10.63 6.53 10.77
CA GLY A 125 10.52 7.89 11.28
C GLY A 125 10.05 8.88 10.22
N SER A 126 10.11 10.17 10.54
CA SER A 126 9.68 11.23 9.63
C SER A 126 10.70 11.46 8.50
N ILE A 127 10.57 10.70 7.43
CA ILE A 127 11.26 11.00 6.16
C ILE A 127 10.67 12.30 5.60
N ASP A 128 11.53 13.25 5.26
CA ASP A 128 11.11 14.49 4.58
C ASP A 128 10.42 14.18 3.24
N VAL A 129 9.23 14.76 3.03
CA VAL A 129 8.44 14.61 1.80
C VAL A 129 9.18 15.12 0.57
N ASP A 130 10.14 16.02 0.73
CA ASP A 130 10.96 16.54 -0.38
C ASP A 130 12.01 15.52 -0.86
N ARG A 131 12.25 14.45 -0.10
CA ARG A 131 13.06 13.31 -0.56
C ARG A 131 12.30 12.36 -1.48
N MET A 132 10.99 12.54 -1.64
CA MET A 132 10.12 11.65 -2.40
C MET A 132 9.98 12.12 -3.84
N SER A 133 10.65 11.43 -4.76
CA SER A 133 10.53 11.69 -6.20
C SER A 133 9.33 10.95 -6.76
N VAL A 134 8.30 11.68 -7.19
CA VAL A 134 7.16 11.11 -7.91
C VAL A 134 7.55 10.89 -9.37
N MET A 135 7.58 9.62 -9.79
CA MET A 135 8.05 9.23 -11.12
C MET A 135 6.94 9.26 -12.17
N GLY A 136 5.70 9.15 -11.73
CA GLY A 136 4.52 9.07 -12.58
C GLY A 136 3.41 8.30 -11.89
N ARG A 137 2.38 7.99 -12.67
CA ARG A 137 1.20 7.23 -12.23
C ARG A 137 0.81 6.19 -13.26
N PHE A 138 0.21 5.10 -12.81
CA PHE A 138 -0.35 4.06 -13.67
C PHE A 138 -1.73 3.63 -13.15
N LEU A 139 -2.59 3.24 -14.09
CA LEU A 139 -3.92 2.72 -13.80
C LEU A 139 -3.89 1.20 -13.96
N TYR A 140 -4.35 0.48 -12.95
CA TYR A 140 -4.41 -0.98 -13.00
C TYR A 140 -5.61 -1.55 -12.24
N ASP A 141 -5.91 -2.82 -12.51
CA ASP A 141 -6.79 -3.64 -11.69
C ASP A 141 -6.18 -5.03 -11.48
N ALA A 142 -6.40 -5.60 -10.30
CA ALA A 142 -5.90 -6.92 -9.93
C ALA A 142 -6.89 -7.63 -9.01
N LYS A 143 -7.26 -8.87 -9.34
CA LYS A 143 -8.20 -9.65 -8.51
C LYS A 143 -7.44 -10.66 -7.65
N MET A 144 -7.73 -10.69 -6.36
CA MET A 144 -7.18 -11.67 -5.44
C MET A 144 -7.76 -13.07 -5.72
N SER A 145 -6.97 -14.11 -5.48
CA SER A 145 -7.45 -15.50 -5.57
C SER A 145 -8.65 -15.71 -4.64
N GLY A 146 -9.75 -16.25 -5.17
CA GLY A 146 -11.03 -16.39 -4.47
C GLY A 146 -12.07 -15.32 -4.83
N GLY A 147 -11.66 -14.21 -5.46
CA GLY A 147 -12.57 -13.28 -6.15
C GLY A 147 -13.42 -12.37 -5.25
N GLU A 148 -13.26 -12.41 -3.92
CA GLU A 148 -13.95 -11.50 -2.99
C GLU A 148 -13.28 -10.11 -2.94
N TRP A 149 -11.94 -10.07 -3.10
CA TRP A 149 -11.13 -8.85 -2.99
C TRP A 149 -10.39 -8.53 -4.29
N MET A 150 -10.21 -7.24 -4.57
CA MET A 150 -9.47 -6.73 -5.72
C MET A 150 -8.84 -5.37 -5.44
N GLU A 151 -7.91 -4.99 -6.30
CA GLU A 151 -7.39 -3.63 -6.46
C GLU A 151 -7.97 -3.02 -7.75
N HIS A 152 -8.29 -1.73 -7.70
CA HIS A 152 -8.63 -0.91 -8.85
C HIS A 152 -8.13 0.51 -8.61
N GLU A 153 -6.90 0.77 -9.02
CA GLU A 153 -6.11 1.87 -8.49
C GLU A 153 -5.50 2.74 -9.59
N LEU A 154 -5.49 4.04 -9.32
CA LEU A 154 -4.59 4.99 -9.96
C LEU A 154 -3.43 5.23 -8.98
N ASP A 155 -2.31 4.56 -9.27
CA ASP A 155 -1.20 4.39 -8.34
C ASP A 155 -0.01 5.28 -8.72
N TYR A 156 0.46 6.06 -7.75
CA TYR A 156 1.64 6.91 -7.82
C TYR A 156 2.93 6.15 -7.50
N ALA A 157 3.85 6.09 -8.45
CA ALA A 157 5.19 5.53 -8.23
C ALA A 157 6.10 6.56 -7.56
N ILE A 158 6.56 6.26 -6.34
CA ILE A 158 7.42 7.13 -5.53
C ILE A 158 8.78 6.49 -5.30
N ILE A 159 9.86 7.21 -5.62
CA ILE A 159 11.24 6.76 -5.37
C ILE A 159 11.86 7.59 -4.25
N ILE A 160 12.54 6.89 -3.32
CA ILE A 160 13.44 7.49 -2.34
C ILE A 160 14.81 6.84 -2.50
N LYS A 161 15.84 7.65 -2.76
CA LYS A 161 17.23 7.21 -2.93
C LYS A 161 18.02 7.37 -1.64
N ASP A 162 19.13 6.65 -1.56
CA ASP A 162 20.10 6.72 -0.46
C ASP A 162 19.44 6.51 0.91
N PHE A 163 18.57 5.50 0.97
CA PHE A 163 17.83 5.13 2.16
C PHE A 163 18.72 4.37 3.14
N ASP A 164 18.78 4.82 4.39
CA ASP A 164 19.52 4.15 5.46
C ASP A 164 18.66 3.06 6.12
N VAL A 165 18.94 1.81 5.77
CA VAL A 165 18.24 0.63 6.29
C VAL A 165 18.36 0.45 7.79
N LYS A 166 19.32 1.10 8.47
CA LYS A 166 19.44 1.06 9.94
C LYS A 166 18.28 1.76 10.64
N THR A 167 17.54 2.59 9.94
CA THR A 167 16.35 3.27 10.45
C THR A 167 15.13 2.34 10.52
N LEU A 168 15.14 1.20 9.84
CA LEU A 168 14.01 0.28 9.78
C LEU A 168 13.67 -0.31 11.15
N LYS A 169 12.39 -0.22 11.52
CA LYS A 169 11.77 -0.85 12.68
C LYS A 169 10.40 -1.38 12.26
N ALA A 170 10.41 -2.39 11.41
CA ALA A 170 9.20 -2.95 10.79
C ALA A 170 8.14 -3.32 11.83
N ASN A 171 6.90 -2.92 11.58
CA ASN A 171 5.75 -3.27 12.39
C ASN A 171 5.34 -4.72 12.07
N PRO A 172 5.45 -5.67 13.01
CA PRO A 172 5.15 -7.09 12.76
C PRO A 172 3.68 -7.36 12.40
N GLU A 173 2.76 -6.43 12.71
CA GLU A 173 1.36 -6.54 12.28
C GLU A 173 1.16 -6.24 10.80
N GLU A 174 2.11 -5.55 10.16
CA GLU A 174 2.04 -5.13 8.76
C GLU A 174 3.06 -5.89 7.88
N VAL A 175 4.24 -6.16 8.43
CA VAL A 175 5.41 -6.67 7.71
C VAL A 175 6.04 -7.84 8.47
N SER A 176 6.12 -9.00 7.82
CA SER A 176 6.73 -10.20 8.38
C SER A 176 8.24 -10.29 8.14
N GLU A 177 8.72 -9.80 7.01
CA GLU A 177 10.14 -9.81 6.64
C GLU A 177 10.49 -8.59 5.78
N VAL A 178 11.75 -8.15 5.82
CA VAL A 178 12.32 -7.13 4.93
C VAL A 178 13.59 -7.66 4.28
N ARG A 179 13.79 -7.37 2.99
CA ARG A 179 15.00 -7.75 2.25
C ARG A 179 15.49 -6.61 1.37
N MET A 180 16.81 -6.43 1.32
CA MET A 180 17.46 -5.60 0.32
C MET A 180 17.87 -6.51 -0.84
N VAL A 181 17.45 -6.14 -2.05
CA VAL A 181 17.63 -7.00 -3.22
C VAL A 181 18.28 -6.19 -4.34
N SER A 182 19.35 -6.74 -4.92
CA SER A 182 19.97 -6.16 -6.11
C SER A 182 19.03 -6.24 -7.32
N LYS A 183 19.39 -5.57 -8.41
CA LYS A 183 18.63 -5.66 -9.67
C LYS A 183 18.52 -7.11 -10.16
N GLU A 184 19.62 -7.85 -10.08
CA GLU A 184 19.69 -9.26 -10.52
C GLU A 184 18.83 -10.15 -9.62
N GLY A 185 18.92 -9.97 -8.30
CA GLY A 185 18.08 -10.71 -7.35
C GLY A 185 16.59 -10.41 -7.54
N LEU A 186 16.25 -9.16 -7.88
CA LEU A 186 14.86 -8.78 -8.15
C LEU A 186 14.34 -9.50 -9.39
N ALA A 187 15.13 -9.55 -10.47
CA ALA A 187 14.78 -10.26 -11.69
C ALA A 187 14.57 -11.77 -11.46
N GLU A 188 15.36 -12.39 -10.58
CA GLU A 188 15.18 -13.78 -10.17
C GLU A 188 13.88 -14.00 -9.37
N MET A 189 13.59 -13.12 -8.41
CA MET A 189 12.34 -13.16 -7.65
C MET A 189 11.11 -13.00 -8.55
N MET A 190 11.16 -12.09 -9.53
CA MET A 190 10.10 -11.91 -10.52
C MET A 190 9.92 -13.16 -11.40
N SER A 191 11.02 -13.73 -11.90
CA SER A 191 10.97 -14.92 -12.77
C SER A 191 10.45 -16.17 -12.05
N SER A 192 10.64 -16.25 -10.74
CA SER A 192 10.16 -17.35 -9.89
C SER A 192 8.74 -17.15 -9.36
N GLY A 193 8.08 -16.02 -9.67
CA GLY A 193 6.74 -15.70 -9.18
C GLY A 193 6.67 -15.43 -7.67
N ASN A 194 7.82 -15.18 -7.03
CA ASN A 194 7.93 -15.02 -5.58
C ASN A 194 7.72 -13.58 -5.12
N ILE A 195 7.27 -12.67 -6.00
CA ILE A 195 7.06 -11.25 -5.74
C ILE A 195 5.93 -10.68 -6.58
N ALA A 196 5.16 -9.75 -6.02
CA ALA A 196 4.20 -8.88 -6.70
C ALA A 196 4.66 -7.43 -6.53
N LEU A 197 5.43 -6.92 -7.50
CA LEU A 197 5.84 -5.52 -7.55
C LEU A 197 4.67 -4.73 -8.12
N ILE A 198 4.04 -3.91 -7.27
CA ILE A 198 2.72 -3.33 -7.53
C ILE A 198 1.67 -4.46 -7.49
N SER A 199 0.66 -4.28 -6.62
CA SER A 199 -0.38 -5.29 -6.36
C SER A 199 -1.19 -5.65 -7.59
#